data_AF-A0A2R5FRS9-F1
#
_entry.id   AF-A0A2R5FRS9-F1
#
_cell.length_a   1.000
_cell.length_b   1.000
_cell.length_c   1.000
_cell.angle_alpha   90.00
_cell.angle_beta   90.00
_cell.angle_gamma   90.00
#
_symmetry.space_group_name_H-M   'P 1'
#
loop_
_entity.id
_entity.type
_entity.pdbx_description
1 polymer ?
#
loop_
_entity_poly.entity_id
_entity_poly.type
_entity_poly.pdbx_seq_one_letter_code
_entity_poly.pdbx_strand_id
1 'polypeptide(L)'
;MWVLTPTVSETRLSSFGTMQKEGWLSGVYFLADALRTAIVAIHQLPQIPETLWLRLLGRGNLQSQAIIELQTIKSSIPKSNPGISLQLARKLESKSRIRSR
;
A
#
# COMPACT_ATOMS: atom_id res chain seq x y z
N MET A 1 -1.78 4.84 -16.70
CA MET A 1 -3.02 4.45 -15.96
C MET A 1 -2.71 3.23 -15.10
N TRP A 2 -3.31 3.12 -13.91
CA TRP A 2 -3.09 1.99 -13.00
C TRP A 2 -4.41 1.28 -12.73
N VAL A 3 -4.40 -0.05 -12.82
CA VAL A 3 -5.56 -0.90 -12.53
C VAL A 3 -5.22 -1.77 -11.33
N LEU A 4 -5.92 -1.54 -10.22
CA LEU A 4 -5.76 -2.31 -8.99
C LEU A 4 -6.84 -3.39 -8.96
N THR A 5 -6.43 -4.66 -8.89
CA THR A 5 -7.37 -5.78 -8.75
C THR A 5 -7.01 -6.61 -7.52
N PRO A 6 -7.98 -6.91 -6.64
CA PRO A 6 -7.74 -7.80 -5.50
C PRO A 6 -7.18 -9.15 -5.93
N THR A 7 -7.78 -9.74 -6.97
CA THR A 7 -7.43 -11.05 -7.52
C THR A 7 -7.49 -11.04 -9.03
N VAL A 8 -6.61 -11.82 -9.68
CA VAL A 8 -6.62 -12.02 -11.13
C VAL A 8 -5.98 -13.37 -11.43
N SER A 9 -6.53 -14.11 -12.38
CA SER A 9 -5.94 -15.38 -12.82
C SER A 9 -4.85 -15.12 -13.86
N GLU A 10 -3.87 -16.01 -13.92
CA GLU A 10 -2.79 -15.97 -14.93
C GLU A 10 -3.35 -15.98 -16.36
N THR A 11 -4.43 -16.74 -16.60
CA THR A 11 -5.12 -16.78 -17.89
C THR A 11 -5.71 -15.43 -18.32
N ARG A 12 -6.17 -14.62 -17.37
CA ARG A 12 -6.66 -13.27 -17.68
C ARG A 12 -5.49 -12.31 -17.94
N LEU A 13 -4.42 -12.40 -17.15
CA LEU A 13 -3.22 -11.61 -17.36
C LEU A 13 -2.62 -11.87 -18.75
N SER A 14 -2.47 -13.16 -19.12
CA SER A 14 -1.97 -13.55 -20.44
C SER A 14 -2.88 -13.10 -21.58
N SER A 15 -4.21 -13.12 -21.39
CA SER A 15 -5.15 -12.61 -22.42
C SER A 15 -5.00 -11.11 -22.70
N PHE A 16 -4.49 -10.32 -21.75
CA PHE A 16 -4.18 -8.90 -21.95
C PHE A 16 -2.78 -8.67 -22.54
N GLY A 17 -2.03 -9.74 -22.85
CA GLY A 17 -0.66 -9.64 -23.34
C GLY A 17 0.29 -8.99 -22.32
N THR A 18 0.03 -9.19 -21.03
CA THR A 18 0.79 -8.50 -20.00
C THR A 18 2.22 -9.04 -19.88
N MET A 19 3.17 -8.14 -19.66
CA MET A 19 4.58 -8.47 -19.42
C MET A 19 4.98 -8.06 -18.01
N GLN A 20 5.69 -8.94 -17.31
CA GLN A 20 6.37 -8.58 -16.08
C GLN A 20 7.76 -8.06 -16.42
N LYS A 21 8.08 -6.84 -15.98
CA LYS A 21 9.39 -6.22 -16.22
C LYS A 21 10.36 -6.60 -15.11
N GLU A 22 11.60 -6.91 -15.45
CA GLU A 22 12.66 -7.14 -14.47
C GLU A 22 12.83 -5.89 -13.58
N GLY A 23 13.09 -6.11 -12.29
CA GLY A 23 13.21 -5.05 -11.29
C GLY A 23 11.88 -4.56 -10.68
N TRP A 24 10.72 -5.05 -11.16
CA TRP A 24 9.43 -4.78 -10.53
C TRP A 24 9.00 -5.89 -9.59
N LEU A 25 8.24 -5.51 -8.56
CA LEU A 25 7.69 -6.45 -7.57
C LEU A 25 6.77 -7.47 -8.25
N SER A 26 6.72 -8.68 -7.67
CA SER A 26 5.72 -9.68 -8.04
C SER A 26 4.30 -9.11 -7.95
N GLY A 27 3.45 -9.46 -8.92
CA GLY A 27 2.09 -8.94 -9.01
C GLY A 27 1.93 -7.61 -9.76
N VAL A 28 3.01 -7.01 -10.27
CA VAL A 28 2.95 -5.83 -11.14
C VAL A 28 3.17 -6.24 -12.60
N TYR A 29 2.15 -6.01 -13.42
CA TYR A 29 2.10 -6.41 -14.82
C TYR A 29 1.87 -5.20 -15.72
N PHE A 30 2.64 -5.10 -16.80
CA PHE A 30 2.53 -4.00 -17.76
C PHE A 30 1.83 -4.47 -19.02
N LEU A 31 0.93 -3.64 -19.55
CA LEU A 31 0.42 -3.83 -20.91
C LEU A 31 1.41 -3.24 -21.92
N ALA A 32 1.10 -3.35 -23.21
CA ALA A 32 1.86 -2.72 -24.29
C ALA A 32 2.18 -1.25 -23.96
N ASP A 33 3.43 -0.83 -24.18
CA ASP A 33 3.94 0.47 -23.74
C ASP A 33 3.12 1.66 -24.28
N ALA A 34 2.51 1.51 -25.47
CA ALA A 34 1.61 2.49 -26.06
C ALA A 34 0.38 2.81 -25.17
N LEU A 35 -0.12 1.82 -24.42
CA LEU A 35 -1.25 1.98 -23.50
C LEU A 35 -0.85 2.62 -22.17
N ARG A 36 0.45 2.65 -21.84
CA ARG A 36 0.99 3.19 -20.57
C ARG A 36 0.20 2.72 -19.34
N THR A 37 -0.19 1.45 -19.34
CA THR A 37 -1.09 0.87 -18.34
C THR A 37 -0.40 -0.27 -17.60
N ALA A 38 -0.55 -0.28 -16.28
CA ALA A 38 -0.09 -1.35 -15.41
C ALA A 38 -1.27 -1.93 -14.61
N ILE A 39 -1.31 -3.25 -14.50
CA ILE A 39 -2.21 -4.01 -13.64
C ILE A 39 -1.43 -4.43 -12.40
N VAL A 40 -2.00 -4.16 -11.24
CA VAL A 40 -1.45 -4.57 -9.94
C VAL A 40 -2.39 -5.61 -9.33
N ALA A 41 -1.90 -6.84 -9.26
CA ALA A 41 -2.55 -7.99 -8.67
C ALA A 41 -2.23 -8.04 -7.17
N ILE A 42 -3.12 -7.51 -6.34
CA ILE A 42 -2.87 -7.31 -4.90
C ILE A 42 -2.53 -8.63 -4.19
N HIS A 43 -3.19 -9.73 -4.55
CA HIS A 43 -2.93 -11.06 -3.96
C HIS A 43 -1.55 -11.65 -4.23
N GLN A 44 -0.81 -11.14 -5.22
CA GLN A 44 0.54 -11.61 -5.58
C GLN A 44 1.64 -10.69 -5.05
N LEU A 45 1.26 -9.55 -4.44
CA LEU A 45 2.22 -8.63 -3.87
C LEU A 45 2.93 -9.29 -2.67
N PRO A 46 4.26 -9.12 -2.54
CA PRO A 46 5.00 -9.64 -1.40
C PRO A 46 4.50 -9.01 -0.10
N GLN A 47 4.55 -9.74 1.01
CA GLN A 47 4.13 -9.23 2.33
C GLN A 47 5.27 -8.42 2.97
N ILE A 48 5.49 -7.23 2.46
CA ILE A 48 6.49 -6.27 2.95
C ILE A 48 5.82 -4.92 3.31
N PRO A 49 6.44 -4.08 4.14
CA PRO A 49 5.87 -2.80 4.54
C PRO A 49 5.52 -1.88 3.37
N GLU A 50 6.27 -1.95 2.27
CA GLU A 50 6.10 -1.12 1.07
C GLU A 50 4.80 -1.44 0.33
N THR A 51 4.31 -2.68 0.40
CA THR A 51 3.07 -3.12 -0.29
C THR A 51 1.85 -3.09 0.62
N LEU A 52 2.04 -2.79 1.91
CA LEU A 52 1.00 -2.87 2.93
C LEU A 52 -0.23 -2.02 2.58
N TRP A 53 -0.02 -0.80 2.08
CA TRP A 53 -1.13 0.08 1.67
C TRP A 53 -1.97 -0.50 0.54
N LEU A 54 -1.33 -1.16 -0.43
CA LEU A 54 -2.03 -1.84 -1.53
C LEU A 54 -2.79 -3.06 -1.03
N ARG A 55 -2.21 -3.82 -0.09
CA ARG A 55 -2.85 -4.99 0.53
C ARG A 55 -4.08 -4.62 1.38
N LEU A 56 -4.10 -3.45 2.01
CA LEU A 56 -5.27 -2.91 2.72
C LEU A 56 -6.47 -2.63 1.80
N LEU A 57 -6.21 -2.27 0.54
CA LEU A 57 -7.24 -2.06 -0.47
C LEU A 57 -7.77 -3.38 -1.05
N GLY A 58 -7.13 -4.50 -0.70
CA GLY A 58 -7.60 -5.84 -1.04
C GLY A 58 -8.89 -6.21 -0.31
N ARG A 59 -9.29 -7.47 -0.44
CA ARG A 59 -10.48 -8.01 0.25
C ARG A 59 -10.17 -9.34 0.91
N GLY A 60 -10.96 -9.69 1.91
CA GLY A 60 -10.84 -10.95 2.66
C GLY A 60 -9.52 -11.02 3.44
N ASN A 61 -8.90 -12.21 3.43
CA ASN A 61 -7.75 -12.52 4.28
C ASN A 61 -6.54 -11.57 4.06
N LEU A 62 -6.33 -11.07 2.84
CA LEU A 62 -5.25 -10.13 2.55
C LEU A 62 -5.42 -8.80 3.28
N GLN A 63 -6.65 -8.32 3.36
CA GLN A 63 -6.96 -7.08 4.07
C GLN A 63 -6.85 -7.30 5.58
N SER A 64 -7.37 -8.42 6.11
CA SER A 64 -7.26 -8.77 7.53
C SER A 64 -5.80 -8.87 7.96
N GLN A 65 -4.95 -9.51 7.17
CA GLN A 65 -3.53 -9.62 7.45
C GLN A 65 -2.85 -8.25 7.42
N ALA A 66 -3.16 -7.40 6.45
CA ALA A 66 -2.63 -6.05 6.37
C ALA A 66 -3.08 -5.16 7.55
N ILE A 67 -4.31 -5.36 8.06
CA ILE A 67 -4.80 -4.69 9.26
C ILE A 67 -4.03 -5.15 10.50
N ILE A 68 -3.76 -6.45 10.67
CA ILE A 68 -2.96 -6.98 11.77
C ILE A 68 -1.53 -6.43 11.70
N GLU A 69 -0.93 -6.42 10.51
CA GLU A 69 0.41 -5.87 10.28
C GLU A 69 0.48 -4.38 10.61
N LEU A 70 -0.53 -3.60 10.19
CA LEU A 70 -0.68 -2.19 10.59
C LEU A 70 -0.76 -2.02 12.11
N GLN A 71 -1.55 -2.85 12.79
CA GLN A 71 -1.72 -2.78 14.24
C GLN A 71 -0.41 -3.12 14.96
N THR A 72 0.37 -4.06 14.44
CA THR A 72 1.71 -4.41 14.94
C THR A 72 2.68 -3.25 14.75
N ILE A 73 2.72 -2.62 13.56
CA ILE A 73 3.53 -1.42 13.32
C ILE A 73 3.15 -0.32 14.32
N LYS A 74 1.86 -0.04 14.48
CA LYS A 74 1.35 0.95 15.44
C LYS A 74 1.67 0.61 16.91
N SER A 75 1.78 -0.68 17.24
CA SER A 75 2.10 -1.15 18.59
C SER A 75 3.61 -1.19 18.85
N SER A 76 4.43 -1.29 17.80
CA SER A 76 5.89 -1.19 17.84
C SER A 76 6.36 0.26 17.94
N ILE A 77 5.58 1.23 17.46
CA ILE A 77 5.69 2.61 17.93
C ILE A 77 5.45 2.55 19.44
N PRO A 78 6.45 2.87 20.29
CA PRO A 78 6.32 2.66 21.71
C PRO A 78 5.05 3.34 22.22
N LYS A 79 4.14 2.57 22.84
CA LYS A 79 3.06 3.08 23.68
C LYS A 79 3.66 3.68 24.96
N SER A 80 4.66 4.53 24.82
CA SER A 80 5.26 5.26 25.91
C SER A 80 4.32 6.39 26.26
N ASN A 81 3.40 6.08 27.17
CA ASN A 81 2.67 7.03 27.99
C ASN A 81 1.66 7.90 27.20
N PRO A 82 0.36 7.95 27.57
CA PRO A 82 -0.64 8.82 26.92
C PRO A 82 -0.28 10.33 26.87
N GLY A 83 0.81 10.76 27.52
CA GLY A 83 1.35 12.12 27.42
C GLY A 83 2.10 12.47 26.13
N ILE A 84 2.72 11.52 25.42
CA ILE A 84 3.58 11.86 24.26
C ILE A 84 2.76 12.15 22.99
N SER A 85 1.64 11.45 22.79
CA SER A 85 0.74 11.69 21.64
C SER A 85 0.11 13.10 21.68
N LEU A 86 -0.14 13.65 22.87
CA LEU A 86 -0.63 15.02 23.04
C LEU A 86 0.46 16.07 22.77
N GLN A 87 1.72 15.76 23.08
CA GLN A 87 2.84 16.67 22.85
C GLN A 87 3.11 16.86 21.35
N LEU A 88 3.04 15.78 20.55
CA LEU A 88 3.27 15.88 19.11
C LEU A 88 2.15 16.65 18.39
N ALA A 89 0.88 16.40 18.77
CA ALA A 89 -0.27 17.15 18.25
C ALA A 89 -0.18 18.64 18.58
N ARG A 90 0.18 19.01 19.82
CA ARG A 90 0.39 20.42 20.21
C ARG A 90 1.54 21.09 19.48
N LYS A 91 2.60 20.34 19.15
CA LYS A 91 3.77 20.85 18.40
C LYS A 91 3.47 21.09 16.91
N LEU A 92 2.47 20.39 16.36
CA LEU A 92 1.98 20.60 15.00
C LEU A 92 1.00 21.78 14.92
N GLU A 93 0.12 21.95 15.92
CA GLU A 93 -0.78 23.11 16.02
C GLU A 93 -0.03 24.44 16.26
N SER A 94 1.07 24.43 17.02
CA SER A 94 1.87 25.64 17.21
C SER A 94 2.62 26.09 15.96
N LYS A 95 2.99 25.15 15.07
CA LYS A 95 3.69 25.45 13.81
C LYS A 95 2.76 25.92 12.69
N SER A 96 1.47 25.55 12.70
CA SER A 96 0.49 26.05 11.72
C SER A 96 0.03 27.48 12.03
N ARG A 97 0.04 27.88 13.31
CA ARG A 97 -0.34 29.25 13.75
C ARG A 97 0.72 30.32 13.47
N ILE A 98 1.97 29.94 13.20
CA ILE A 98 3.06 30.88 12.88
C ILE A 98 3.19 31.10 11.36
N ARG A 99 2.54 30.28 10.51
CA ARG A 99 2.63 30.38 9.05
C ARG A 99 1.39 31.00 8.39
N SER A 100 0.48 31.59 9.17
CA SER A 100 -0.71 32.32 8.67
C SER A 100 -0.72 33.81 9.05
N ARG A 101 0.46 34.44 9.14
CA ARG A 101 0.64 35.89 9.07
C ARG A 101 1.88 36.22 8.26
#